data_AF-A0A945MKB8-F1
#
_entry.id   AF-A0A945MKB8-F1
#
_cell.length_a   1.000
_cell.length_b   1.000
_cell.length_c   1.000
_cell.angle_alpha   90.00
_cell.angle_beta   90.00
_cell.angle_gamma   90.00
#
_symmetry.space_group_name_H-M   'P 1'
#
loop_
_entity.id
_entity.type
_entity.pdbx_description
1 polymer ?
#
loop_
_entity_poly.entity_id
_entity_poly.type
_entity_poly.pdbx_seq_one_letter_code
_entity_poly.pdbx_strand_id
1 'polypeptide(L)'
;MSDALGNGQRFRVLTIVDDFSRESVYIGVGSHFRGIQVAEILAGLVRRRSEPKKIRVDNGPEFTSVALDPWAYWKNVSIPYAGTK
;
A
#
# COMPACT_ATOMS: atom_id res chain seq x y z
N MET A 1 -12.04 11.10 9.63
CA MET A 1 -11.13 12.25 9.51
C MET A 1 -10.63 12.25 8.08
N SER A 2 -10.78 13.34 7.32
CA SER A 2 -10.31 13.41 5.92
C SER A 2 -9.57 14.71 5.71
N ASP A 3 -8.34 14.63 5.22
CA ASP A 3 -7.54 15.80 4.92
C ASP A 3 -7.98 16.45 3.60
N ALA A 4 -7.98 17.78 3.57
CA ALA A 4 -8.34 18.57 2.41
C ALA A 4 -7.39 19.77 2.26
N LEU A 5 -7.14 20.15 1.00
CA LEU A 5 -6.43 21.37 0.65
C LEU A 5 -7.29 22.60 0.95
N GLY A 6 -6.69 23.80 0.94
CA GLY A 6 -7.40 25.06 1.21
C GLY A 6 -8.57 25.35 0.26
N ASN A 7 -8.62 24.68 -0.90
CA ASN A 7 -9.73 24.75 -1.86
C ASN A 7 -10.81 23.66 -1.64
N GLY A 8 -10.74 22.89 -0.56
CA GLY A 8 -11.68 21.81 -0.23
C GLY A 8 -11.42 20.48 -0.94
N GLN A 9 -10.43 20.40 -1.84
CA GLN A 9 -10.08 19.15 -2.50
C GLN A 9 -9.48 18.16 -1.49
N ARG A 10 -10.09 16.97 -1.39
CA ARG A 10 -9.58 15.90 -0.53
C ARG A 10 -8.29 15.32 -1.08
N PHE A 11 -7.38 14.98 -0.19
CA PHE A 11 -6.21 14.19 -0.51
C PHE A 11 -6.04 13.02 0.45
N ARG A 12 -5.20 12.08 0.06
CA ARG A 12 -4.83 10.88 0.77
C ARG A 12 -3.32 10.79 0.79
N VAL A 13 -2.81 10.16 1.85
CA VAL A 13 -1.41 9.86 1.99
C VAL A 13 -1.25 8.35 2.03
N LEU A 14 -0.52 7.79 1.08
CA LEU A 14 -0.10 6.40 1.11
C LEU A 14 1.24 6.34 1.83
N THR A 15 1.28 5.65 2.96
CA THR A 15 2.49 5.43 3.74
C THR A 15 2.83 3.95 3.76
N ILE A 16 4.07 3.61 3.42
CA ILE A 16 4.60 2.25 3.54
C ILE A 16 5.73 2.30 4.56
N VAL A 17 5.55 1.54 5.64
CA VAL A 17 6.51 1.49 6.76
C VAL A 17 7.05 0.08 6.86
N ASP A 18 8.36 -0.03 7.00
CA ASP A 18 9.00 -1.28 7.38
C ASP A 18 8.81 -1.50 8.89
N ASP A 19 8.07 -2.56 9.26
CA ASP A 19 7.65 -2.77 10.65
C ASP A 19 8.84 -3.15 11.57
N PHE A 20 9.95 -3.68 11.02
CA PHE A 20 11.12 -4.08 11.80
C PHE A 20 12.03 -2.90 12.12
N SER A 21 12.43 -2.15 11.08
CA SER A 21 13.31 -0.99 11.20
C SER A 21 12.59 0.29 11.64
N ARG A 22 11.25 0.31 11.55
CA ARG A 22 10.39 1.48 11.77
C ARG A 22 10.64 2.61 10.77
N GLU A 23 11.29 2.30 9.64
CA GLU A 23 11.55 3.25 8.58
C GLU A 23 10.31 3.45 7.70
N SER A 24 9.97 4.70 7.39
CA SER A 24 8.99 5.02 6.35
C SER A 24 9.67 4.96 4.98
N VAL A 25 9.48 3.85 4.27
CA VAL A 25 10.17 3.57 3.00
C VAL A 25 9.51 4.24 1.80
N TYR A 26 8.26 4.71 1.97
CA TYR A 26 7.54 5.48 0.97
C TYR A 26 6.44 6.32 1.62
N ILE A 27 6.35 7.58 1.19
CA ILE A 27 5.21 8.46 1.45
C ILE A 27 4.81 9.08 0.12
N GLY A 28 3.56 8.88 -0.29
CA GLY A 28 3.00 9.48 -1.48
C GLY A 28 1.73 10.24 -1.15
N VAL A 29 1.55 11.42 -1.74
CA VAL A 29 0.32 12.22 -1.61
C VAL A 29 -0.43 12.20 -2.93
N GLY A 30 -1.73 11.94 -2.88
CA GLY A 30 -2.57 11.93 -4.07
C GLY A 30 -4.04 12.14 -3.71
N SER A 31 -4.90 12.42 -4.68
CA SER A 31 -6.34 12.50 -4.41
C SER A 31 -6.93 11.11 -4.09
N HIS A 32 -6.43 10.07 -4.77
CA HIS A 32 -6.82 8.68 -4.61
C HIS A 32 -5.65 7.74 -4.93
N PHE A 33 -5.66 6.55 -4.33
CA PHE A 33 -4.76 5.44 -4.69
C PHE A 33 -5.60 4.26 -5.16
N ARG A 34 -5.22 3.66 -6.29
CA ARG A 34 -5.82 2.42 -6.81
C ARG A 34 -4.89 1.25 -6.49
N GLY A 35 -5.44 0.05 -6.29
CA GLY A 35 -4.64 -1.15 -5.99
C GLY A 35 -3.52 -1.43 -7.00
N ILE A 36 -3.74 -1.14 -8.29
CA ILE A 36 -2.69 -1.25 -9.32
C ILE A 36 -1.51 -0.28 -9.07
N GLN A 37 -1.80 0.97 -8.67
CA GLN A 37 -0.77 1.95 -8.37
C GLN A 37 0.03 1.55 -7.13
N VAL A 38 -0.65 0.97 -6.14
CA VAL A 38 0.01 0.41 -4.95
C VAL A 38 0.94 -0.75 -5.34
N ALA A 39 0.47 -1.68 -6.20
CA ALA A 39 1.29 -2.79 -6.68
C ALA A 39 2.54 -2.32 -7.45
N GLU A 40 2.42 -1.30 -8.29
CA GLU A 40 3.54 -0.70 -9.01
C GLU A 40 4.57 -0.05 -8.07
N ILE A 41 4.09 0.67 -7.04
CA ILE A 41 4.94 1.26 -6.01
C ILE A 41 5.70 0.16 -5.26
N LEU A 42 5.01 -0.90 -4.83
CA LEU A 42 5.61 -2.04 -4.15
C LEU A 42 6.65 -2.75 -5.04
N ALA A 43 6.32 -3.00 -6.31
CA ALA A 43 7.26 -3.54 -7.30
C ALA A 43 8.51 -2.66 -7.46
N GLY A 44 8.36 -1.35 -7.39
CA GLY A 44 9.48 -0.41 -7.40
C GLY A 44 10.34 -0.47 -6.14
N LEU A 45 9.73 -0.64 -4.96
CA LEU A 45 10.43 -0.72 -3.68
C LEU A 45 11.24 -2.02 -3.54
N VAL A 46 10.67 -3.16 -3.92
CA VAL A 46 11.36 -4.48 -3.83
C VAL A 46 12.54 -4.61 -4.81
N ARG A 47 12.65 -3.75 -5.83
CA ARG A 47 13.85 -3.69 -6.67
C ARG A 47 15.05 -3.06 -5.97
N ARG A 48 14.81 -2.24 -4.95
CA ARG A 48 15.85 -1.47 -4.23
C ARG A 48 16.11 -2.00 -2.83
N ARG A 49 15.28 -2.91 -2.34
CA ARG A 49 15.29 -3.43 -0.97
C ARG A 49 15.03 -4.93 -0.99
N SER A 50 15.32 -5.59 0.12
CA SER A 50 14.92 -6.98 0.33
C SER A 50 13.40 -7.11 0.23
N GLU A 51 12.95 -8.18 -0.41
CA GLU A 51 11.53 -8.49 -0.58
C GLU A 51 10.88 -8.82 0.78
N PRO A 52 9.74 -8.21 1.14
CA PRO A 52 9.08 -8.49 2.41
C PRO A 52 8.42 -9.87 2.35
N LYS A 53 8.42 -10.60 3.48
CA LYS A 53 7.68 -11.87 3.57
C LYS A 53 6.17 -11.66 3.78
N LYS A 54 5.80 -10.52 4.35
CA LYS A 54 4.44 -10.19 4.74
C LYS A 54 4.21 -8.69 4.62
N ILE A 55 3.06 -8.30 4.09
CA ILE A 55 2.61 -6.91 4.07
C ILE A 55 1.31 -6.83 4.83
N ARG A 56 1.24 -5.93 5.81
CA ARG A 56 0.00 -5.58 6.50
C ARG A 56 -0.59 -4.34 5.83
N VAL A 57 -1.82 -4.48 5.35
CA VAL A 57 -2.59 -3.38 4.78
C VAL A 57 -3.67 -2.96 5.76
N ASP A 58 -4.09 -1.70 5.68
CA ASP A 58 -5.33 -1.29 6.30
C ASP A 58 -6.53 -1.75 5.45
N ASN A 59 -7.75 -1.65 6.00
CA ASN A 59 -8.98 -2.06 5.31
C ASN A 59 -9.45 -1.03 4.25
N GLY A 60 -8.51 -0.27 3.67
CA GLY A 60 -8.79 0.63 2.57
C GLY A 60 -9.25 -0.12 1.31
N PRO A 61 -10.23 0.39 0.55
CA PRO A 61 -10.66 -0.20 -0.72
C PRO A 61 -9.54 -0.33 -1.76
N GLU A 62 -8.49 0.48 -1.63
CA GLU A 62 -7.26 0.41 -2.41
C GLU A 62 -6.47 -0.90 -2.19
N PHE A 63 -6.65 -1.55 -1.04
CA PHE A 63 -5.95 -2.78 -0.66
C PHE A 63 -6.83 -4.02 -0.71
N THR A 64 -8.17 -3.89 -0.66
CA THR A 64 -9.10 -5.01 -0.86
C THR A 64 -9.33 -5.36 -2.34
N SER A 65 -8.52 -4.78 -3.23
CA SER A 65 -8.64 -4.91 -4.67
C SER A 65 -7.86 -6.13 -5.17
N VAL A 66 -8.50 -6.92 -6.02
CA VAL A 66 -7.92 -8.05 -6.79
C VAL A 66 -6.62 -7.68 -7.52
N ALA A 67 -6.27 -6.39 -7.67
CA ALA A 67 -5.01 -5.98 -8.31
C ALA A 67 -3.76 -6.24 -7.45
N LEU A 68 -3.87 -6.27 -6.12
CA LEU A 68 -2.73 -6.51 -5.23
C LEU A 68 -2.40 -8.01 -5.09
N ASP A 69 -3.43 -8.86 -5.20
CA ASP A 69 -3.33 -10.32 -5.06
C ASP A 69 -2.39 -10.98 -6.06
N PRO A 70 -2.46 -10.72 -7.39
CA PRO A 70 -1.53 -11.29 -8.35
C PRO A 70 -0.10 -10.92 -8.03
N TRP A 71 0.17 -9.66 -7.70
CA TRP A 71 1.52 -9.22 -7.36
C TRP A 71 2.05 -9.97 -6.14
N ALA A 72 1.23 -10.07 -5.09
CA ALA A 72 1.59 -10.78 -3.87
C ALA A 72 1.82 -12.28 -4.11
N TYR A 73 0.96 -12.91 -4.93
CA TYR A 73 1.09 -14.31 -5.34
C TYR A 73 2.41 -14.57 -6.08
N TRP A 74 2.72 -13.78 -7.13
CA TRP A 74 3.95 -13.92 -7.91
C TRP A 74 5.21 -13.68 -7.09
N LYS A 75 5.11 -12.82 -6.07
CA LYS A 75 6.19 -12.47 -5.15
C LYS A 75 6.23 -13.34 -3.90
N ASN A 76 5.33 -14.32 -3.77
CA ASN A 76 5.23 -15.16 -2.58
C ASN A 76 5.16 -14.33 -1.27
N VAL A 77 4.47 -13.19 -1.31
CA VAL A 77 4.26 -12.28 -0.18
C VAL A 77 2.90 -12.55 0.42
N SER A 78 2.84 -12.74 1.73
CA SER A 78 1.56 -12.90 2.43
C SER A 78 0.93 -11.55 2.73
N ILE A 79 -0.32 -11.35 2.31
CA ILE A 79 -1.14 -10.20 2.70
C ILE A 79 -2.35 -10.72 3.48
N PRO A 80 -2.34 -10.68 4.82
CA PRO A 80 -3.53 -11.02 5.59
C PRO A 80 -4.57 -9.92 5.39
N TYR A 81 -5.61 -10.21 4.63
CA TYR A 81 -6.81 -9.38 4.62
C TYR A 81 -7.55 -9.57 5.93
N ALA A 82 -7.83 -8.48 6.65
CA ALA A 82 -8.75 -8.51 7.78
C ALA A 82 -10.20 -8.57 7.25
N GLY A 83 -10.56 -9.69 6.61
CA GLY A 83 -11.85 -9.82 5.94
C GLY A 83 -11.99 -11.03 5.03
N THR A 84 -11.80 -12.24 5.54
CA THR A 84 -12.43 -13.43 4.95
C THR A 84 -12.89 -14.31 6.10
N LYS A 85 -14.12 -14.03 6.56
CA LYS A 85 -14.88 -14.67 7.66
C LYS A 85 -14.12 -15.09 8.90
#